data_AF-A0A2G9U4H3-F1
#
_entry.id   AF-A0A2G9U4H3-F1
#
_cell.length_a   1.000
_cell.length_b   1.000
_cell.length_c   1.000
_cell.angle_alpha   90.00
_cell.angle_beta   90.00
_cell.angle_gamma   90.00
#
_symmetry.space_group_name_H-M   'P 1'
#
loop_
_entity.id
_entity.type
_entity.pdbx_description
1 polymer ?
#
loop_
_entity_poly.entity_id
_entity_poly.type
_entity_poly.pdbx_seq_one_letter_code
_entity_poly.pdbx_strand_id
1 'polypeptide(L)'
;MENNISDFTPYEARSRSELKTYQEFFSNRGAPKAIYAFIYAKGGGNLLKTSHLNETVQVLDKISHDFYLRTSKGDKNFEQFCQGFCTLNEPIRHFYSGMLISDQYTNESRHLDLGYPITTVLGTKLFMDPNLFGVKVAVKGDQGQDLVVSTANRKYKDSLQHFRNEEAAYSKKDQ
;
A
#
# COMPACT_ATOMS: atom_id res chain seq x y z
N MET A 1 -33.93 20.04 -3.25
CA MET A 1 -33.07 18.91 -2.84
C MET A 1 -31.69 19.17 -3.38
N GLU A 2 -30.72 19.41 -2.50
CA GLU A 2 -29.31 19.42 -2.88
C GLU A 2 -28.83 17.96 -2.92
N ASN A 3 -28.12 17.56 -3.97
CA ASN A 3 -27.59 16.19 -4.09
C ASN A 3 -26.36 16.04 -3.20
N ASN A 4 -26.58 15.84 -1.90
CA ASN A 4 -25.51 15.71 -0.92
C ASN A 4 -25.38 14.25 -0.45
N ILE A 5 -24.20 13.66 -0.65
CA ILE A 5 -23.92 12.27 -0.22
C ILE A 5 -24.10 12.06 1.29
N SER A 6 -24.04 13.12 2.10
CA SER A 6 -24.30 13.03 3.55
C SER A 6 -25.77 12.81 3.90
N ASP A 7 -26.69 12.93 2.95
CA ASP A 7 -28.14 12.68 3.17
C ASP A 7 -28.43 11.20 3.42
N PHE A 8 -27.52 10.30 3.01
CA PHE A 8 -27.62 8.87 3.30
C PHE A 8 -27.15 8.49 4.72
N THR A 9 -26.63 9.45 5.49
CA THR A 9 -26.16 9.22 6.87
C THR A 9 -27.17 9.79 7.87
N PRO A 10 -27.70 9.01 8.83
CA PRO A 10 -28.62 9.52 9.84
C PRO A 10 -28.07 10.74 10.60
N TYR A 11 -28.94 11.68 10.99
CA TYR A 11 -28.51 12.91 11.67
C TYR A 11 -27.82 12.67 13.01
N GLU A 12 -28.20 11.61 13.72
CA GLU A 12 -27.63 11.23 15.02
C GLU A 12 -26.47 10.22 14.91
N ALA A 13 -26.03 9.90 13.69
CA ALA A 13 -24.95 8.93 13.51
C ALA A 13 -23.65 9.44 14.13
N ARG A 14 -23.01 8.59 14.94
CA ARG A 14 -21.69 8.86 15.55
C ARG A 14 -20.61 9.26 14.54
N SER A 15 -20.68 8.73 13.32
CA SER A 15 -19.78 9.09 12.22
C SER A 15 -19.79 10.60 11.89
N ARG A 16 -20.88 11.32 12.19
CA ARG A 16 -20.94 12.78 12.02
C ARG A 16 -20.09 13.53 13.04
N SER A 17 -20.12 13.12 14.31
CA SER A 17 -19.23 13.69 15.33
C SER A 17 -17.76 13.39 15.03
N GLU A 18 -17.46 12.17 14.58
CA GLU A 18 -16.10 11.77 14.20
C GLU A 18 -15.60 12.54 12.97
N LEU A 19 -16.45 12.70 11.95
CA LEU A 19 -16.13 13.51 10.77
C LEU A 19 -15.88 14.97 11.16
N LYS A 20 -16.69 15.54 12.07
CA LYS A 20 -16.49 16.91 12.55
C LYS A 20 -15.13 17.07 13.22
N THR A 21 -14.78 16.18 14.16
CA THR A 21 -13.46 16.20 14.80
C THR A 21 -12.34 16.01 13.79
N TYR A 22 -12.47 15.05 12.86
CA TYR A 22 -11.49 14.88 11.77
C TYR A 22 -11.31 16.16 10.96
N GLN A 23 -12.41 16.82 10.60
CA GLN A 23 -12.36 18.05 9.83
C GLN A 23 -11.68 19.20 10.57
N GLU A 24 -11.85 19.31 11.90
CA GLU A 24 -11.15 20.31 12.73
C GLU A 24 -9.62 20.18 12.63
N PHE A 25 -9.09 18.95 12.55
CA PHE A 25 -7.65 18.72 12.43
C PHE A 25 -7.13 18.78 10.98
N PHE A 26 -7.90 18.30 10.02
CA PHE A 26 -7.42 18.03 8.66
C PHE A 26 -8.03 18.90 7.55
N SER A 27 -9.08 19.68 7.83
CA SER A 27 -9.73 20.53 6.80
C SER A 27 -9.08 21.91 6.63
N ASN A 28 -7.95 22.17 7.28
CA ASN A 28 -7.19 23.41 7.07
C ASN A 28 -6.76 23.62 5.61
N ARG A 29 -6.80 22.56 4.77
CA ARG A 29 -6.51 22.59 3.34
C ARG A 29 -7.64 22.03 2.45
N GLY A 30 -8.85 21.93 3.01
CA GLY A 30 -10.02 21.36 2.34
C GLY A 30 -10.19 19.86 2.56
N ALA A 31 -11.24 19.30 1.98
CA ALA A 31 -11.52 17.87 2.10
C ALA A 31 -10.52 17.03 1.29
N PRO A 32 -9.91 15.99 1.86
CA PRO A 32 -9.00 15.12 1.11
C PRO A 32 -9.77 14.43 -0.01
N LYS A 33 -9.18 14.44 -1.21
CA LYS A 33 -9.68 13.70 -2.38
C LYS A 33 -8.64 12.65 -2.72
N ALA A 34 -9.03 11.39 -2.64
CA ALA A 34 -8.19 10.26 -3.01
C ALA A 34 -8.70 9.65 -4.31
N ILE A 35 -7.76 9.30 -5.20
CA ILE A 35 -8.04 8.56 -6.43
C ILE A 35 -7.40 7.19 -6.26
N TYR A 36 -8.19 6.14 -6.46
CA TYR A 36 -7.71 4.76 -6.38
C TYR A 36 -7.67 4.16 -7.78
N ALA A 37 -6.51 3.64 -8.15
CA ALA A 37 -6.33 2.85 -9.36
C ALA A 37 -6.01 1.41 -8.95
N PHE A 38 -6.88 0.47 -9.31
CA PHE A 38 -6.66 -0.95 -9.08
C PHE A 38 -6.09 -1.58 -10.36
N ILE A 39 -4.88 -2.13 -10.27
CA ILE A 39 -4.18 -2.73 -11.39
C ILE A 39 -4.29 -4.25 -11.26
N TYR A 40 -4.53 -4.93 -12.39
CA TYR A 40 -4.60 -6.39 -12.47
C TYR A 40 -3.85 -6.90 -13.68
N ALA A 41 -3.31 -8.12 -13.60
CA ALA A 41 -2.63 -8.74 -14.73
C ALA A 41 -3.65 -9.10 -15.83
N LYS A 42 -3.38 -8.70 -17.08
CA LYS A 42 -4.28 -8.89 -18.24
C LYS A 42 -4.75 -10.34 -18.43
N GLY A 43 -3.91 -11.32 -18.08
CA GLY A 43 -4.21 -12.75 -18.20
C GLY A 43 -4.91 -13.39 -16.98
N GLY A 44 -5.42 -12.60 -16.03
CA GLY A 44 -6.08 -13.13 -14.81
C GLY A 44 -5.11 -13.80 -13.82
N GLY A 45 -3.83 -13.45 -13.91
CA GLY A 45 -2.75 -14.02 -13.09
C GLY A 45 -2.22 -13.10 -12.00
N ASN A 46 -1.06 -13.48 -11.49
CA ASN A 46 -0.28 -12.78 -10.47
C ASN A 46 0.42 -11.52 -11.04
N LEU A 47 0.44 -10.41 -10.28
CA LEU A 47 1.19 -9.19 -10.59
C LEU A 47 2.67 -9.19 -10.13
N LEU A 48 3.07 -10.12 -9.26
CA LEU A 48 4.44 -10.28 -8.73
C LEU A 48 5.42 -10.88 -9.74
N LYS A 49 5.26 -10.59 -11.04
CA LYS A 49 6.30 -10.85 -12.05
C LYS A 49 7.02 -9.55 -12.32
N THR A 50 8.35 -9.61 -12.49
CA THR A 50 9.18 -8.43 -12.74
C THR A 50 8.69 -7.62 -13.94
N SER A 51 8.24 -8.28 -15.01
CA SER A 51 7.64 -7.62 -16.18
C SER A 51 6.32 -6.90 -15.86
N HIS A 52 5.45 -7.51 -15.06
CA HIS A 52 4.17 -6.90 -14.67
C HIS A 52 4.36 -5.72 -13.73
N LEU A 53 5.32 -5.80 -12.79
CA LEU A 53 5.64 -4.67 -11.91
C LEU A 53 6.35 -3.55 -12.65
N ASN A 54 7.18 -3.84 -13.65
CA ASN A 54 7.73 -2.81 -14.53
C ASN A 54 6.60 -2.00 -15.20
N GLU A 55 5.61 -2.68 -15.79
CA GLU A 55 4.43 -2.02 -16.37
C GLU A 55 3.64 -1.24 -15.31
N THR A 56 3.50 -1.78 -14.10
CA THR A 56 2.81 -1.12 -12.97
C THR A 56 3.52 0.17 -12.57
N VAL A 57 4.85 0.16 -12.48
CA VAL A 57 5.68 1.34 -12.17
C VAL A 57 5.57 2.38 -13.28
N GLN A 58 5.55 1.97 -14.56
CA GLN A 58 5.33 2.89 -15.68
C GLN A 58 3.95 3.57 -15.63
N VAL A 59 2.91 2.86 -15.22
CA VAL A 59 1.57 3.45 -15.00
C VAL A 59 1.63 4.47 -13.87
N LEU A 60 2.30 4.13 -12.76
CA LEU A 60 2.50 5.06 -11.64
C LEU A 60 3.26 6.31 -12.09
N ASP A 61 4.33 6.16 -12.87
CA ASP A 61 5.11 7.27 -13.42
C ASP A 61 4.25 8.21 -14.28
N LYS A 62 3.44 7.65 -15.17
CA LYS A 62 2.55 8.44 -16.03
C LYS A 62 1.50 9.20 -15.22
N ILE A 63 0.91 8.57 -14.22
CA ILE A 63 -0.09 9.24 -13.35
C ILE A 63 0.56 10.34 -12.52
N SER A 64 1.79 10.11 -12.03
CA SER A 64 2.49 11.08 -11.20
C SER A 64 2.98 12.29 -11.99
N HIS A 65 3.60 12.08 -13.16
CA HIS A 65 4.37 13.12 -13.86
C HIS A 65 3.72 13.61 -15.16
N ASP A 66 3.03 12.73 -15.89
CA ASP A 66 2.56 12.99 -17.26
C ASP A 66 1.06 13.25 -17.35
N PHE A 67 0.35 13.18 -16.23
CA PHE A 67 -1.08 13.48 -16.14
C PHE A 67 -1.31 14.87 -15.54
N TYR A 68 -1.78 15.81 -16.37
CA TYR A 68 -1.95 17.20 -15.99
C TYR A 68 -3.43 17.55 -15.74
N LEU A 69 -3.68 18.20 -14.61
CA LEU A 69 -4.95 18.81 -14.27
C LEU A 69 -4.88 20.32 -14.45
N ARG A 70 -5.89 20.88 -15.11
CA ARG A 70 -6.02 22.33 -15.25
C ARG A 70 -6.48 22.95 -13.94
N THR A 71 -5.65 23.80 -13.35
CA THR A 71 -5.95 24.52 -12.12
C THR A 71 -6.10 26.02 -12.40
N SER A 72 -6.59 26.79 -11.41
CA SER A 72 -6.65 28.25 -11.53
C SER A 72 -5.28 28.92 -11.69
N LYS A 73 -4.19 28.21 -11.33
CA LYS A 73 -2.80 28.68 -11.42
C LYS A 73 -2.04 28.08 -12.61
N GLY A 74 -2.75 27.48 -13.57
CA GLY A 74 -2.17 26.76 -14.71
C GLY A 74 -2.27 25.24 -14.56
N ASP A 75 -1.72 24.53 -15.53
CA ASP A 75 -1.76 23.07 -15.56
C ASP A 75 -0.73 22.51 -14.57
N LYS A 76 -1.14 21.52 -13.77
CA LYS A 76 -0.30 20.88 -12.75
C LYS A 76 -0.41 19.37 -12.83
N ASN A 77 0.71 18.66 -12.75
CA ASN A 77 0.71 17.21 -12.55
C ASN A 77 0.52 16.85 -11.07
N PHE A 78 0.37 15.56 -10.78
CA PHE A 78 0.12 15.06 -9.43
C PHE A 78 1.19 15.52 -8.44
N GLU A 79 2.48 15.44 -8.79
CA GLU A 79 3.57 15.87 -7.90
C GLU A 79 3.51 17.36 -7.56
N GLN A 80 3.01 18.19 -8.47
CA GLN A 80 2.93 19.64 -8.30
C GLN A 80 1.69 20.11 -7.52
N PHE A 81 0.60 19.34 -7.50
CA PHE A 81 -0.61 19.69 -6.77
C PHE A 81 -0.81 18.87 -5.49
N CYS A 82 -0.18 17.71 -5.36
CA CYS A 82 -0.27 16.89 -4.16
C CYS A 82 0.36 17.59 -2.96
N GLN A 83 -0.31 17.52 -1.81
CA GLN A 83 0.13 18.19 -0.58
C GLN A 83 0.33 17.23 0.60
N GLY A 84 -0.12 15.98 0.48
CA GLY A 84 -0.04 14.97 1.53
C GLY A 84 -0.11 13.58 0.94
N PHE A 85 0.66 12.65 1.53
CA PHE A 85 0.75 11.26 1.09
C PHE A 85 1.12 11.09 -0.39
N CYS A 86 1.92 12.01 -0.95
CA CYS A 86 2.31 11.98 -2.37
C CYS A 86 3.19 10.77 -2.71
N THR A 87 3.93 10.29 -1.71
CA THR A 87 4.82 9.12 -1.79
C THR A 87 4.16 7.84 -1.29
N LEU A 88 2.83 7.81 -1.15
CA LEU A 88 2.11 6.64 -0.61
C LEU A 88 2.34 5.36 -1.44
N ASN A 89 2.69 5.50 -2.71
CA ASN A 89 2.95 4.38 -3.61
C ASN A 89 4.44 4.01 -3.74
N GLU A 90 5.34 4.71 -3.04
CA GLU A 90 6.77 4.40 -3.05
C GLU A 90 7.11 2.96 -2.62
N PRO A 91 6.39 2.30 -1.69
CA PRO A 91 6.62 0.89 -1.39
C PRO A 91 6.58 -0.02 -2.63
N ILE A 92 5.74 0.28 -3.63
CA ILE A 92 5.69 -0.48 -4.89
C ILE A 92 6.97 -0.30 -5.70
N ARG A 93 7.52 0.91 -5.77
CA ARG A 93 8.79 1.18 -6.47
C ARG A 93 9.94 0.44 -5.81
N HIS A 94 10.05 0.55 -4.48
CA HIS A 94 11.07 -0.16 -3.72
C HIS A 94 10.95 -1.67 -3.87
N PHE A 95 9.74 -2.22 -3.79
CA PHE A 95 9.51 -3.66 -3.99
C PHE A 95 9.97 -4.10 -5.39
N TYR A 96 9.65 -3.33 -6.44
CA TYR A 96 10.13 -3.58 -7.79
C TYR A 96 11.66 -3.51 -7.90
N SER A 97 12.30 -2.48 -7.31
CA SER A 97 13.76 -2.40 -7.26
C SER A 97 14.38 -3.60 -6.54
N GLY A 98 13.77 -4.04 -5.45
CA GLY A 98 14.18 -5.24 -4.73
C GLY A 98 14.04 -6.50 -5.57
N MET A 99 12.98 -6.63 -6.37
CA MET A 99 12.84 -7.73 -7.34
C MET A 99 13.93 -7.71 -8.41
N LEU A 100 14.26 -6.54 -8.96
CA LEU A 100 15.37 -6.42 -9.92
C LEU A 100 16.70 -6.88 -9.33
N ILE A 101 16.98 -6.50 -8.08
CA ILE A 101 18.19 -6.94 -7.37
C ILE A 101 18.15 -8.46 -7.15
N SER A 102 17.01 -9.01 -6.71
CA SER A 102 16.84 -10.45 -6.49
C SER A 102 16.99 -11.28 -7.77
N ASP A 103 16.54 -10.75 -8.91
CA ASP A 103 16.64 -11.43 -10.21
C ASP A 103 18.10 -11.44 -10.73
N GLN A 104 18.88 -10.39 -10.42
CA GLN A 104 20.25 -10.22 -10.88
C GLN A 104 21.30 -10.85 -9.96
N TYR A 105 21.04 -10.87 -8.65
CA TYR A 105 21.99 -11.34 -7.64
C TYR A 105 21.36 -12.51 -6.89
N THR A 106 22.04 -13.66 -6.89
CA THR A 106 21.62 -14.85 -6.13
C THR A 106 21.65 -14.58 -4.63
N ASN A 107 20.51 -14.17 -4.07
CA ASN A 107 20.00 -14.35 -2.69
C ASN A 107 21.01 -14.56 -1.54
N GLU A 108 22.02 -13.70 -1.38
CA GLU A 108 22.84 -13.68 -0.15
C GLU A 108 22.87 -12.31 0.57
N SER A 109 22.11 -11.32 0.09
CA SER A 109 22.08 -10.02 0.75
C SER A 109 21.13 -10.04 1.96
N ARG A 110 21.71 -9.97 3.18
CA ARG A 110 20.97 -9.78 4.44
C ARG A 110 20.10 -8.51 4.47
N HIS A 111 20.26 -7.63 3.49
CA HIS A 111 19.56 -6.36 3.38
C HIS A 111 18.38 -6.39 2.40
N LEU A 112 18.03 -7.57 1.86
CA LEU A 112 16.92 -7.76 0.94
C LEU A 112 16.01 -8.90 1.42
N ASP A 113 14.76 -8.57 1.73
CA ASP A 113 13.71 -9.51 2.09
C ASP A 113 12.39 -9.05 1.46
N LEU A 114 11.92 -9.76 0.43
CA LEU A 114 10.68 -9.45 -0.31
C LEU A 114 9.45 -10.13 0.32
N GLY A 115 9.32 -9.99 1.64
CA GLY A 115 8.21 -10.53 2.43
C GLY A 115 6.94 -9.67 2.42
N TYR A 116 5.88 -10.20 3.03
CA TYR A 116 4.61 -9.50 3.29
C TYR A 116 4.18 -9.75 4.74
N PRO A 117 3.64 -8.76 5.47
CA PRO A 117 3.26 -7.41 5.01
C PRO A 117 4.41 -6.41 5.00
N ILE A 118 5.57 -6.77 5.54
CA ILE A 118 6.75 -5.91 5.58
C ILE A 118 7.77 -6.47 4.59
N THR A 119 8.26 -5.59 3.72
CA THR A 119 9.38 -5.85 2.82
C THR A 119 10.59 -5.04 3.29
N THR A 120 11.78 -5.62 3.21
CA THR A 120 13.06 -4.92 3.42
C THR A 120 13.81 -4.80 2.09
N VAL A 121 14.10 -3.58 1.64
CA VAL A 121 14.94 -3.33 0.46
C VAL A 121 16.10 -2.43 0.86
N LEU A 122 17.33 -2.93 0.69
CA LEU A 122 18.55 -2.24 1.09
C LEU A 122 18.53 -1.77 2.56
N GLY A 123 17.97 -2.61 3.45
CA GLY A 123 17.83 -2.30 4.87
C GLY A 123 16.65 -1.39 5.25
N THR A 124 15.92 -0.85 4.27
CA THR A 124 14.71 -0.05 4.53
C THR A 124 13.48 -0.94 4.62
N LYS A 125 12.78 -0.91 5.75
CA LYS A 125 11.51 -1.64 5.96
C LYS A 125 10.32 -0.83 5.44
N LEU A 126 9.44 -1.48 4.69
CA LEU A 126 8.30 -0.87 4.01
C LEU A 126 7.05 -1.73 4.20
N PHE A 127 5.93 -1.08 4.51
CA PHE A 127 4.64 -1.73 4.66
C PHE A 127 3.95 -1.86 3.30
N MET A 128 3.71 -3.10 2.87
CA MET A 128 3.13 -3.44 1.57
C MET A 128 1.61 -3.64 1.64
N ASP A 129 1.04 -3.72 2.83
CA ASP A 129 -0.39 -3.94 3.03
C ASP A 129 -1.33 -2.89 2.42
N PRO A 130 -0.95 -1.61 2.22
CA PRO A 130 -1.85 -0.65 1.58
C PRO A 130 -1.86 -0.76 0.05
N ASN A 131 -0.84 -1.40 -0.54
CA ASN A 131 -0.63 -1.40 -2.00
C ASN A 131 -0.88 -2.77 -2.66
N LEU A 132 -0.81 -3.88 -1.91
CA LEU A 132 -1.01 -5.24 -2.44
C LEU A 132 -2.30 -5.88 -1.90
N PHE A 133 -3.16 -6.32 -2.82
CA PHE A 133 -4.47 -6.92 -2.51
C PHE A 133 -4.52 -8.40 -2.90
N GLY A 134 -5.32 -9.17 -2.17
CA GLY A 134 -5.51 -10.60 -2.46
C GLY A 134 -4.25 -11.45 -2.25
N VAL A 135 -3.32 -10.98 -1.41
CA VAL A 135 -2.01 -11.61 -1.21
C VAL A 135 -2.15 -13.03 -0.66
N LYS A 136 -1.31 -13.92 -1.20
CA LYS A 136 -1.09 -15.26 -0.66
C LYS A 136 0.37 -15.38 -0.26
N VAL A 137 0.62 -15.88 0.94
CA VAL A 137 1.97 -16.03 1.52
C VAL A 137 2.25 -17.51 1.77
N ALA A 138 3.52 -17.89 1.67
CA ALA A 138 3.96 -19.21 2.10
C ALA A 138 4.10 -19.22 3.63
N VAL A 139 3.46 -20.19 4.28
CA VAL A 139 3.60 -20.45 5.72
C VAL A 139 4.03 -21.88 5.93
N LYS A 140 4.78 -22.15 6.99
CA LYS A 140 5.09 -23.52 7.39
C LYS A 140 3.88 -24.14 8.06
N GLY A 141 3.37 -25.24 7.52
CA GLY A 141 2.34 -26.04 8.15
C GLY A 141 2.87 -26.84 9.33
N ASP A 142 1.95 -27.47 10.08
CA ASP A 142 2.26 -28.24 11.30
C ASP A 142 3.26 -29.40 11.06
N GLN A 143 3.34 -29.87 9.82
CA GLN A 143 4.26 -30.93 9.37
C GLN A 143 5.55 -30.40 8.72
N GLY A 144 5.81 -29.09 8.80
CA GLY A 144 6.98 -28.43 8.23
C GLY A 144 6.92 -28.17 6.72
N GLN A 145 5.80 -28.47 6.06
CA GLN A 145 5.57 -28.24 4.63
C GLN A 145 5.17 -26.79 4.33
N ASP A 146 5.64 -26.23 3.22
CA ASP A 146 5.27 -24.88 2.79
C ASP A 146 3.85 -24.89 2.19
N LEU A 147 2.95 -24.16 2.84
CA LEU A 147 1.56 -23.99 2.44
C LEU A 147 1.34 -22.56 1.96
N VAL A 148 0.80 -22.40 0.76
CA VAL A 148 0.41 -21.08 0.24
C VAL A 148 -1.00 -20.76 0.71
N VAL A 149 -1.11 -19.79 1.63
CA VAL A 149 -2.38 -19.41 2.26
C VAL A 149 -2.75 -17.97 1.93
N SER A 150 -4.04 -17.70 1.76
CA SER A 150 -4.52 -16.32 1.63
C SER A 150 -4.42 -15.61 2.97
N THR A 151 -3.98 -14.35 2.96
CA THR A 151 -3.93 -13.49 4.16
C THR A 151 -5.31 -13.19 4.75
N ALA A 152 -6.38 -13.40 3.97
CA ALA A 152 -7.76 -13.31 4.45
C ALA A 152 -8.27 -14.58 5.17
N ASN A 153 -7.50 -15.68 5.15
CA ASN A 153 -7.93 -16.93 5.76
C ASN A 153 -7.82 -16.87 7.30
N ARG A 154 -8.98 -16.84 7.96
CA ARG A 154 -9.08 -16.75 9.43
C ARG A 154 -8.43 -17.92 10.16
N LYS A 155 -8.29 -19.10 9.54
CA LYS A 155 -7.65 -20.27 10.15
C LYS A 155 -6.17 -20.02 10.46
N TYR A 156 -5.50 -19.18 9.68
CA TYR A 156 -4.07 -18.88 9.82
C TYR A 156 -3.80 -17.52 10.46
N LYS A 157 -4.82 -16.92 11.11
CA LYS A 157 -4.72 -15.57 11.67
C LYS A 157 -3.56 -15.43 12.67
N ASP A 158 -3.33 -16.42 13.53
CA ASP A 158 -2.29 -16.35 14.56
C ASP A 158 -0.88 -16.48 13.96
N SER A 159 -0.70 -17.36 12.97
CA SER A 159 0.53 -17.48 12.18
C SER A 159 0.82 -16.20 11.40
N LEU A 160 -0.22 -15.52 10.89
CA LEU A 160 -0.10 -14.24 10.20
C LEU A 160 0.13 -13.06 11.16
N GLN A 161 -0.32 -13.16 12.42
CA GLN A 161 -0.09 -12.16 13.47
C GLN A 161 1.32 -12.23 14.08
N HIS A 162 1.98 -13.39 14.06
CA HIS A 162 3.36 -13.52 14.53
C HIS A 162 4.31 -12.58 13.77
N PHE A 163 4.16 -12.48 12.44
CA PHE A 163 4.86 -11.51 11.60
C PHE A 163 4.62 -10.04 11.99
N ARG A 164 3.48 -9.73 12.62
CA ARG A 164 3.12 -8.37 13.05
C ARG A 164 3.60 -8.05 14.48
N ASN A 165 3.77 -9.08 15.33
CA ASN A 165 4.07 -8.93 16.76
C ASN A 165 5.56 -9.05 17.11
N GLU A 166 6.38 -9.77 16.33
CA GLU A 166 7.82 -9.88 16.59
C GLU A 166 8.55 -8.52 16.57
N GLU A 167 8.00 -7.51 15.88
CA GLU A 167 8.57 -6.16 15.85
C GLU A 167 7.98 -5.18 16.87
N ALA A 168 6.78 -5.42 17.42
CA ALA A 168 6.30 -4.64 18.56
C ALA A 168 7.20 -4.82 19.79
N ALA A 169 7.92 -5.95 19.86
CA ALA A 169 8.94 -6.22 20.86
C ALA A 169 10.29 -5.51 20.58
N TYR A 170 10.58 -5.15 19.32
CA TYR A 170 11.79 -4.41 18.95
C TYR A 170 11.59 -2.90 19.09
N SER A 171 10.43 -2.36 18.71
CA SER A 171 10.12 -0.93 18.86
C SER A 171 9.96 -0.45 20.32
N LYS A 172 9.78 -1.38 21.28
CA LYS A 172 9.72 -1.05 22.72
C LYS A 172 11.07 -1.11 23.44
N LYS A 173 12.14 -1.54 22.78
CA LYS A 173 13.48 -1.59 23.39
C LYS A 173 14.31 -0.31 23.18
N ASP A 174 13.83 0.61 22.34
CA ASP A 174 14.52 1.86 22.00
C ASP A 174 13.76 3.11 22.53
N GLN A 175 13.00 2.98 23.63
CA GLN A 175 12.48 4.11 24.41
C GLN A 175 13.03 4.10 25.82
#